data_AF-J3JIX8-F1
#
_entry.id   AF-J3JIX8-F1
#
_cell.length_a   1.000
_cell.length_b   1.000
_cell.length_c   1.000
_cell.angle_alpha   90.00
_cell.angle_beta   90.00
_cell.angle_gamma   90.00
#
_symmetry.space_group_name_H-M   'P 1'
#
loop_
_entity.id
_entity.type
_entity.pdbx_description
1 polymer ?
#
loop_
_entity_poly.entity_id
_entity_poly.type
_entity_poly.pdbx_seq_one_letter_code
_entity_poly.pdbx_strand_id
1 'polypeptide(L)'
;IARTLNLGRPPRRLTVLQLDGLGGDLPRPGASVRMGERPVGAVTSVARHHELGPIALALLRRAVPAGEQLTVEITEVDEATGETVVVGRVDAAQEPLVSPEGRAQASPAERPGAELRKGLRL
;
A
#
# COMPACT_ATOMS: atom_id res chain seq x y z
N ILE A 1 -20.08 16.84 -3.27
CA ILE A 1 -18.90 16.94 -4.15
C ILE A 1 -17.59 17.23 -3.39
N ALA A 2 -17.60 17.87 -2.20
CA ALA A 2 -16.39 18.33 -1.52
C ALA A 2 -15.60 17.32 -0.65
N ARG A 3 -16.08 16.09 -0.39
CA ARG A 3 -15.36 15.17 0.53
C ARG A 3 -14.13 14.56 -0.13
N THR A 4 -14.23 14.11 -1.39
CA THR A 4 -13.16 13.40 -2.12
C THR A 4 -11.95 14.29 -2.44
N LEU A 5 -12.19 15.55 -2.82
CA LEU A 5 -11.13 16.52 -3.15
C LEU A 5 -10.40 17.06 -1.91
N ASN A 6 -11.04 17.02 -0.73
CA ASN A 6 -10.48 17.51 0.53
C ASN A 6 -9.97 16.38 1.44
N LEU A 7 -9.79 15.14 0.93
CA LEU A 7 -9.06 14.09 1.65
C LEU A 7 -7.58 14.50 1.72
N GLY A 8 -7.22 15.39 2.66
CA GLY A 8 -5.89 16.00 2.79
C GLY A 8 -4.73 15.08 2.39
N ARG A 9 -4.21 14.28 3.32
CA ARG A 9 -3.15 13.30 3.03
C ARG A 9 -3.61 11.94 3.56
N PRO A 10 -4.29 11.09 2.75
CA PRO A 10 -4.85 9.82 3.23
C PRO A 10 -3.78 8.95 3.92
N PRO A 11 -4.06 8.26 5.03
CA PRO A 11 -3.02 7.57 5.80
C PRO A 11 -2.38 6.38 5.06
N ARG A 12 -3.02 5.90 3.97
CA ARG A 12 -2.53 4.82 3.12
C ARG A 12 -2.44 5.25 1.66
N ARG A 13 -1.59 4.57 0.89
CA ARG A 13 -1.49 4.70 -0.56
C ARG A 13 -1.67 3.33 -1.21
N LEU A 14 -2.23 3.31 -2.42
CA LEU A 14 -2.25 2.12 -3.26
C LEU A 14 -0.92 2.04 -4.01
N THR A 15 -0.34 0.84 -4.09
CA THR A 15 0.91 0.58 -4.82
C THR A 15 0.80 -0.76 -5.54
N VAL A 16 1.53 -0.89 -6.65
CA VAL A 16 1.78 -2.18 -7.30
C VAL A 16 3.00 -2.81 -6.64
N LEU A 17 2.94 -4.11 -6.38
CA LEU A 17 4.04 -4.92 -5.89
C LEU A 17 4.43 -5.92 -6.98
N GLN A 18 5.70 -5.89 -7.37
CA GLN A 18 6.31 -6.91 -8.22
C GLN A 18 6.83 -8.00 -7.30
N LEU A 19 6.29 -9.21 -7.43
CA LEU A 19 6.56 -10.30 -6.50
C LEU A 19 7.65 -11.22 -7.07
N ASP A 20 8.62 -11.59 -6.25
CA ASP A 20 9.54 -12.66 -6.62
C ASP A 20 8.80 -14.01 -6.54
N GLY A 21 8.69 -14.68 -7.69
CA GLY A 21 7.82 -15.83 -7.92
C GLY A 21 8.48 -17.18 -7.64
N LEU A 22 9.62 -17.21 -6.95
CA LEU A 22 10.41 -18.41 -6.74
C LEU A 22 9.70 -19.39 -5.79
N GLY A 23 8.78 -20.19 -6.35
CA GLY A 23 7.96 -21.16 -5.62
C GLY A 23 6.56 -21.35 -6.21
N GLY A 24 6.13 -20.48 -7.12
CA GLY A 24 4.83 -20.59 -7.78
C GLY A 24 3.66 -20.08 -6.94
N ASP A 25 3.71 -20.12 -5.61
CA ASP A 25 2.61 -19.64 -4.77
C ASP A 25 2.45 -18.12 -4.80
N LEU A 26 1.19 -17.69 -4.78
CA LEU A 26 0.82 -16.28 -4.76
C LEU A 26 0.23 -15.93 -3.40
N PRO A 27 0.50 -14.72 -2.88
CA PRO A 27 -0.15 -14.26 -1.68
C PRO A 27 -1.66 -14.18 -1.89
N ARG A 28 -2.42 -14.39 -0.82
CA ARG A 28 -3.87 -14.19 -0.85
C ARG A 28 -4.22 -12.71 -0.63
N PRO A 29 -5.35 -12.23 -1.14
CA PRO A 29 -5.92 -10.97 -0.66
C PRO A 29 -5.99 -10.93 0.87
N GLY A 30 -5.56 -9.83 1.47
CA GLY A 30 -5.41 -9.69 2.92
C GLY A 30 -4.05 -10.07 3.47
N ALA A 31 -3.17 -10.73 2.69
CA ALA A 31 -1.82 -11.06 3.12
C ALA A 31 -1.04 -9.82 3.58
N SER A 32 -0.31 -9.96 4.69
CA SER A 32 0.41 -8.86 5.32
C SER A 32 1.62 -8.45 4.46
N VAL A 33 1.75 -7.16 4.22
CA VAL A 33 2.96 -6.58 3.61
C VAL A 33 3.85 -6.05 4.72
N ARG A 34 5.13 -6.44 4.72
CA ARG A 34 6.08 -6.15 5.79
C ARG A 34 7.30 -5.42 5.28
N MET A 35 7.84 -4.57 6.16
CA MET A 35 9.14 -3.90 6.02
C MET A 35 10.03 -4.45 7.14
N GLY A 36 10.91 -5.40 6.80
CA GLY A 36 11.50 -6.31 7.78
C GLY A 36 10.40 -7.02 8.59
N GLU A 37 10.49 -6.97 9.92
CA GLU A 37 9.46 -7.57 10.79
C GLU A 37 8.25 -6.69 11.06
N ARG A 38 8.17 -5.48 10.49
CA ARG A 38 7.05 -4.58 10.76
C ARG A 38 5.94 -4.74 9.72
N PRO A 39 4.68 -5.03 10.10
CA PRO A 39 3.57 -4.98 9.16
C PRO A 39 3.25 -3.53 8.80
N VAL A 40 3.25 -3.24 7.50
CA VAL A 40 3.07 -1.90 6.94
C VAL A 40 1.92 -1.78 5.95
N GLY A 41 1.33 -2.89 5.52
CA GLY A 41 0.22 -2.89 4.58
C GLY A 41 -0.45 -4.24 4.45
N ALA A 42 -1.36 -4.34 3.49
CA ALA A 42 -1.98 -5.61 3.12
C ALA A 42 -2.22 -5.63 1.61
N VAL A 43 -2.12 -6.83 1.03
CA VAL A 43 -2.47 -7.12 -0.36
C VAL A 43 -3.98 -6.99 -0.56
N THR A 44 -4.41 -6.39 -1.67
CA THR A 44 -5.83 -6.28 -2.03
C THR A 44 -6.21 -7.21 -3.17
N SER A 45 -5.36 -7.33 -4.18
CA SER A 45 -5.60 -8.18 -5.35
C SER A 45 -4.28 -8.70 -5.89
N VAL A 46 -4.31 -9.85 -6.54
CA VAL A 46 -3.11 -10.54 -7.05
C VAL A 46 -3.39 -11.10 -8.43
N ALA A 47 -2.40 -11.05 -9.32
CA ALA A 47 -2.50 -11.55 -10.67
C ALA A 47 -1.16 -12.11 -11.17
N ARG A 48 -1.22 -13.02 -12.14
CA ARG A 48 -0.06 -13.36 -12.98
C ARG A 48 -0.19 -12.58 -14.27
N HIS A 49 0.61 -11.55 -14.43
CA HIS A 49 0.69 -10.78 -15.66
C HIS A 49 1.56 -11.54 -16.67
N HIS A 50 1.16 -11.58 -17.94
CA HIS A 50 1.88 -12.35 -18.96
C HIS A 50 3.27 -11.77 -19.28
N GLU A 51 3.42 -10.45 -19.23
CA GLU A 51 4.72 -9.77 -19.38
C GLU A 51 5.47 -9.56 -18.06
N LEU A 52 4.82 -9.01 -17.02
CA LEU A 52 5.48 -8.63 -15.77
C LEU A 52 5.64 -9.79 -14.77
N GLY A 53 5.01 -10.94 -15.02
CA GLY A 53 5.00 -12.05 -14.08
C GLY A 53 4.08 -11.83 -12.88
N PRO A 54 4.39 -12.41 -11.70
CA PRO A 54 3.61 -12.26 -10.48
C PRO A 54 3.54 -10.81 -9.98
N ILE A 55 2.33 -10.25 -9.87
CA ILE A 55 2.09 -8.91 -9.34
C ILE A 55 0.94 -8.87 -8.36
N ALA A 56 0.96 -7.89 -7.46
CA ALA A 56 -0.12 -7.61 -6.53
C ALA A 56 -0.41 -6.11 -6.42
N LEU A 57 -1.62 -5.76 -6.02
CA LEU A 57 -1.94 -4.44 -5.47
C LEU A 57 -1.91 -4.52 -3.95
N ALA A 58 -1.43 -3.45 -3.31
CA ALA A 58 -1.40 -3.36 -1.86
C ALA A 58 -1.69 -1.95 -1.34
N LEU A 59 -2.31 -1.90 -0.16
CA LEU A 59 -2.50 -0.66 0.59
C LEU A 59 -1.42 -0.53 1.67
N LEU A 60 -0.43 0.33 1.42
CA LEU A 60 0.67 0.58 2.34
C LEU A 60 0.41 1.82 3.19
N ARG A 61 0.91 1.81 4.43
CA ARG A 61 1.07 3.03 5.24
C ARG A 61 1.83 4.07 4.43
N ARG A 62 1.37 5.31 4.44
CA ARG A 62 1.97 6.37 3.62
C ARG A 62 3.44 6.67 3.97
N ALA A 63 3.85 6.40 5.20
CA ALA A 63 5.22 6.61 5.67
C ALA A 63 6.25 5.60 5.12
N VAL A 64 5.82 4.51 4.48
CA VAL A 64 6.75 3.54 3.87
C VAL A 64 7.50 4.22 2.71
N PRO A 65 8.83 4.22 2.66
CA PRO A 65 9.57 4.76 1.52
C PRO A 65 9.26 3.98 0.23
N ALA A 66 9.24 4.66 -0.93
CA ALA A 66 8.86 4.03 -2.20
C ALA A 66 9.89 3.02 -2.73
N GLY A 67 11.17 3.15 -2.37
CA GLY A 67 12.23 2.22 -2.75
C GLY A 67 12.60 1.22 -1.66
N GLU A 68 11.83 1.16 -0.58
CA GLU A 68 12.09 0.21 0.50
C GLU A 68 11.79 -1.23 0.05
N GLN A 69 12.68 -2.17 0.39
CA GLN A 69 12.45 -3.58 0.15
C GLN A 69 11.33 -4.07 1.07
N LEU A 70 10.30 -4.69 0.48
CA LEU A 70 9.19 -5.28 1.23
C LEU A 70 9.14 -6.78 1.02
N THR A 71 8.47 -7.44 1.95
CA THR A 71 8.10 -8.86 1.82
C THR A 71 6.60 -9.02 2.01
N VAL A 72 6.01 -10.01 1.34
CA VAL A 72 4.60 -10.37 1.48
C VAL A 72 4.48 -11.77 2.04
N GLU A 73 3.61 -11.96 3.03
CA GLU A 73 3.33 -13.27 3.59
C GLU A 73 2.59 -14.17 2.60
N ILE A 74 3.05 -15.41 2.48
CA ILE A 74 2.31 -16.48 1.81
C ILE A 74 1.56 -17.25 2.89
N THR A 75 0.26 -17.46 2.65
CA THR A 75 -0.61 -18.12 3.62
C THR A 75 -1.36 -19.29 3.00
N GLU A 76 -1.49 -20.33 3.80
CA GLU A 76 -2.29 -21.52 3.50
C GLU A 76 -3.39 -21.68 4.55
N VAL A 77 -4.40 -22.47 4.21
CA VAL A 77 -5.43 -22.86 5.17
C VAL A 77 -5.02 -24.21 5.71
N ASP A 78 -4.79 -24.29 7.02
CA ASP A 78 -4.55 -25.55 7.70
C ASP A 78 -5.83 -26.40 7.59
N GLU A 79 -5.71 -27.58 6.99
CA GLU A 79 -6.88 -28.43 6.68
C GLU A 79 -7.54 -29.02 7.94
N ALA A 80 -6.80 -29.18 9.03
CA ALA A 80 -7.29 -29.77 10.26
C ALA A 80 -8.04 -28.75 11.14
N THR A 81 -7.57 -27.50 11.16
CA THR A 81 -8.09 -26.42 12.02
C THR A 81 -8.93 -25.40 11.27
N GLY A 82 -8.76 -25.30 9.95
CA GLY A 82 -9.36 -24.26 9.12
C GLY A 82 -8.71 -22.88 9.28
N GLU A 83 -7.63 -22.76 10.05
CA GLU A 83 -6.97 -21.49 10.31
C GLU A 83 -6.04 -21.10 9.16
N THR A 84 -5.91 -19.80 8.92
CA THR A 84 -4.93 -19.29 7.94
C THR A 84 -3.58 -19.15 8.61
N VAL A 85 -2.59 -19.88 8.11
CA VAL A 85 -1.23 -19.94 8.68
C VAL A 85 -0.23 -19.37 7.69
N VAL A 86 0.77 -18.65 8.19
CA VAL A 86 1.87 -18.13 7.37
C VAL A 86 2.87 -19.25 7.11
N VAL A 87 3.05 -19.62 5.84
CA VAL A 87 3.96 -20.69 5.41
C VAL A 87 5.28 -20.17 4.84
N GLY A 88 5.33 -18.87 4.52
CA GLY A 88 6.54 -18.25 4.01
C GLY A 88 6.36 -16.76 3.73
N ARG A 89 7.39 -16.17 3.11
CA ARG A 89 7.36 -14.80 2.61
C ARG A 89 8.05 -14.74 1.26
N VAL A 90 7.57 -13.86 0.40
CA VAL A 90 8.18 -13.53 -0.89
C VAL A 90 8.64 -12.08 -0.92
N ASP A 91 9.70 -11.80 -1.66
CA ASP A 91 10.15 -10.45 -1.91
C ASP A 91 9.13 -9.69 -2.77
N ALA A 92 9.00 -8.39 -2.49
CA ALA A 92 8.01 -7.54 -3.13
C ALA A 92 8.58 -6.14 -3.38
N ALA A 93 9.00 -5.89 -4.62
CA ALA A 93 9.46 -4.58 -5.04
C ALA A 93 8.28 -3.65 -5.29
N GLN A 94 8.38 -2.41 -4.82
CA GLN A 94 7.32 -1.42 -4.96
C GLN A 94 7.40 -0.72 -6.32
N GLU A 95 6.26 -0.65 -7.00
CA GLU A 95 6.03 0.26 -8.12
C GLU A 95 4.96 1.29 -7.68
N PRO A 96 5.35 2.57 -7.50
CA PRO A 96 4.43 3.59 -6.98
C PRO A 96 3.30 3.91 -7.97
N LEU A 97 2.07 3.52 -7.61
CA LEU A 97 0.87 3.94 -8.34
C LEU A 97 0.32 5.27 -7.82
N VAL A 98 0.34 5.46 -6.50
CA VAL A 98 -0.04 6.72 -5.84
C VAL A 98 1.17 7.31 -5.14
N SER A 99 1.49 8.58 -5.45
CA SER A 99 2.62 9.29 -4.84
C SER A 99 2.57 9.24 -3.30
N PRO A 100 3.71 8.98 -2.61
CA PRO A 100 3.81 9.04 -1.15
C PRO A 100 3.48 10.42 -0.56
N GLU A 101 3.62 11.50 -1.34
CA GLU A 101 3.33 12.87 -0.89
C GLU A 101 1.85 13.05 -0.53
N GLY A 102 0.95 12.41 -1.28
CA GLY A 102 -0.48 12.39 -1.00
C GLY A 102 -1.19 13.69 -1.32
N ARG A 103 -0.70 14.43 -2.32
CA ARG A 103 -1.41 15.53 -2.95
C ARG A 103 -2.19 15.02 -4.16
N ALA A 104 -3.40 15.54 -4.34
CA ALA A 104 -4.16 15.36 -5.56
C ALA A 104 -3.71 16.40 -6.60
N GLN A 105 -3.90 16.12 -7.89
CA GLN A 105 -3.66 17.11 -8.95
C GLN A 105 -4.49 18.39 -8.76
N ALA A 106 -5.68 18.27 -8.17
CA ALA A 106 -6.55 19.40 -7.85
C ALA A 106 -6.31 19.99 -6.44
N SER A 107 -5.27 19.55 -5.71
CA SER A 107 -4.95 20.13 -4.41
C SER A 107 -4.47 21.58 -4.58
N PRO A 108 -5.03 22.55 -3.84
CA PRO A 108 -4.57 23.93 -3.88
C PRO A 108 -3.09 24.06 -3.53
N ALA A 109 -2.36 24.96 -4.21
CA ALA A 109 -0.96 25.24 -3.92
C ALA A 109 -0.77 25.85 -2.52
N GLU A 110 -1.73 26.67 -2.08
CA GLU A 110 -1.79 27.26 -0.74
C GLU A 110 -3.06 26.83 -0.02
N ARG A 111 -3.00 26.75 1.31
CA ARG A 111 -4.16 26.39 2.13
C ARG A 111 -5.21 27.52 2.05
N PRO A 112 -6.44 27.25 1.57
CA PRO A 112 -7.50 28.26 1.59
C PRO A 112 -7.77 28.76 3.02
N GLY A 113 -8.03 30.06 3.19
CA GLY A 113 -8.28 30.64 4.51
C GLY A 113 -7.03 31.02 5.30
N ALA A 114 -5.84 31.05 4.68
CA ALA A 114 -4.60 31.50 5.32
C ALA A 114 -4.68 32.98 5.74
N GLU A 115 -5.34 33.79 4.91
CA GLU A 115 -5.68 35.20 5.11
C GLU A 115 -6.60 35.43 6.31
N LEU A 116 -7.50 34.49 6.63
CA LEU A 116 -8.46 34.61 7.74
C LEU A 116 -7.79 34.62 9.11
N ARG A 117 -6.56 34.10 9.23
CA ARG A 117 -5.80 34.11 10.50
C ARG A 117 -5.08 35.42 10.77
N LYS A 118 -4.85 36.25 9.74
CA LYS A 118 -4.09 37.51 9.88
C LYS A 118 -4.91 38.62 10.58
N GLY A 119 -6.24 38.49 10.58
CA GLY A 119 -7.16 39.44 11.24
C GLY A 119 -7.43 39.18 12.72
N LEU A 120 -6.95 38.06 13.29
CA LEU A 120 -7.15 37.72 14.70
C LEU A 120 -5.92 38.16 15.55
N ARG A 121 -5.57 39.44 15.47
CA ARG A 121 -4.76 40.10 16.49
C ARG A 121 -5.70 41.01 17.29
N LEU A 122 -6.16 40.51 18.43
CA LEU A 122 -6.71 41.34 19.51
C LEU A 122 -5.56 42.08 20.19
#